data_AF-K2MJZ2-F1
#
_entry.id   AF-K2MJZ2-F1
#
_cell.length_a   1.000
_cell.length_b   1.000
_cell.length_c   1.000
_cell.angle_alpha   90.00
_cell.angle_beta   90.00
_cell.angle_gamma   90.00
#
_symmetry.space_group_name_H-M   'P 1'
#
loop_
_entity.id
_entity.type
_entity.pdbx_description
1 polymer ?
#
loop_
_entity_poly.entity_id
_entity_poly.type
_entity_poly.pdbx_seq_one_letter_code
_entity_poly.pdbx_strand_id
1 'polypeptide(L)'
;LWATLPGDGGVTKGGIILSGHTDVVPVDGQKWDSDPFTLTKRDGKLYGRGTSDMKGFVAVCMSLTPELLKMKRAKPIHFAWSYDEEVSCLGGKELAEFARDHDVRAEGCLIGEPTGMTVVIAHKGTSHFWVRVRGKAAHSSFALTGESCNAIDYATKLITKLREMAEEYRRNGTRHDFQVPFSTLSTNLISGGNASNTVPAECEFLFEFRALPNETVSKMIQQVRS
;
A
#
# COMPACT_ATOMS: atom_id res chain seq x y z
N LEU A 1 10.64 -14.09 5.29
CA LEU A 1 11.70 -15.10 5.06
C LEU A 1 12.81 -14.48 4.22
N TRP A 2 14.07 -14.69 4.60
CA TRP A 2 15.22 -14.37 3.74
C TRP A 2 16.02 -15.65 3.46
N ALA A 3 16.40 -15.89 2.20
CA ALA A 3 17.32 -16.95 1.84
C ALA A 3 18.33 -16.46 0.80
N THR A 4 19.57 -16.92 0.88
CA THR A 4 20.61 -16.57 -0.09
C THR A 4 21.09 -17.84 -0.75
N LEU A 5 20.99 -17.88 -2.08
CA LEU A 5 21.76 -18.79 -2.90
C LEU A 5 23.14 -18.12 -3.07
N PRO A 6 24.26 -18.69 -2.56
CA PRO A 6 25.60 -18.11 -2.70
C PRO A 6 26.16 -18.33 -4.11
N GLY A 7 26.84 -17.33 -4.68
CA GLY A 7 27.58 -17.48 -5.92
C GLY A 7 28.75 -18.46 -5.80
N ASP A 8 29.43 -18.71 -6.92
CA ASP A 8 30.60 -19.58 -7.01
C ASP A 8 31.63 -19.20 -5.94
N GLY A 9 32.18 -20.19 -5.23
CA GLY A 9 33.10 -19.96 -4.11
C GLY A 9 32.45 -19.45 -2.82
N GLY A 10 31.11 -19.49 -2.71
CA GLY A 10 30.39 -19.11 -1.49
C GLY A 10 30.13 -17.60 -1.36
N VAL A 11 30.21 -16.85 -2.46
CA VAL A 11 30.03 -15.39 -2.46
C VAL A 11 28.58 -15.02 -2.09
N THR A 12 28.41 -14.20 -1.05
CA THR A 12 27.09 -13.77 -0.54
C THR A 12 26.84 -12.26 -0.66
N LYS A 13 27.77 -11.50 -1.24
CA LYS A 13 27.63 -10.05 -1.49
C LYS A 13 27.35 -9.78 -2.97
N GLY A 14 26.65 -8.69 -3.28
CA GLY A 14 26.26 -8.35 -4.65
C GLY A 14 24.98 -9.06 -5.08
N GLY A 15 24.80 -9.22 -6.39
CA GLY A 15 23.73 -10.04 -6.94
C GLY A 15 22.37 -9.34 -6.92
N ILE A 16 21.30 -10.13 -7.04
CA ILE A 16 19.93 -9.61 -7.14
C ILE A 16 19.05 -10.18 -6.05
N ILE A 17 18.08 -9.38 -5.60
CA ILE A 17 16.98 -9.83 -4.75
C ILE A 17 15.80 -10.18 -5.65
N LEU A 18 15.23 -11.36 -5.48
CA LEU A 18 13.90 -11.70 -5.95
C LEU A 18 12.96 -11.57 -4.75
N SER A 19 11.99 -10.68 -4.85
CA SER A 19 11.12 -10.28 -3.75
C SER A 19 9.65 -10.53 -4.10
N GLY A 20 8.89 -10.94 -3.10
CA GLY A 20 7.45 -11.09 -3.21
C GLY A 20 6.78 -11.32 -1.87
N HIS A 21 5.47 -11.06 -1.80
CA HIS A 21 4.68 -11.30 -0.59
C HIS A 21 3.97 -12.66 -0.64
N THR A 22 3.61 -13.16 0.53
CA THR A 22 3.03 -14.50 0.72
C THR A 22 1.66 -14.48 1.38
N ASP A 23 1.25 -13.33 1.90
CA ASP A 23 -0.12 -13.05 2.30
C ASP A 23 -1.03 -12.90 1.07
N VAL A 24 -2.33 -12.81 1.35
CA VAL A 24 -3.38 -12.66 0.34
C VAL A 24 -4.55 -11.93 0.97
N VAL A 25 -5.29 -11.15 0.17
CA VAL A 25 -6.56 -10.55 0.63
C VAL A 25 -7.64 -11.60 0.99
N PRO A 26 -8.62 -11.26 1.85
CA PRO A 26 -9.75 -12.12 2.18
C PRO A 26 -10.57 -12.56 0.97
N VAL A 27 -11.33 -13.65 1.14
CA VAL A 27 -12.26 -14.19 0.13
C VAL A 27 -13.73 -14.04 0.52
N ASP A 28 -14.01 -13.62 1.76
CA ASP A 28 -15.35 -13.49 2.29
C ASP A 28 -16.21 -12.53 1.45
N GLY A 29 -17.43 -12.95 1.14
CA GLY A 29 -18.37 -12.17 0.32
C GLY A 29 -18.04 -12.12 -1.18
N GLN A 30 -16.98 -12.80 -1.65
CA GLN A 30 -16.66 -12.88 -3.08
C GLN A 30 -17.32 -14.09 -3.73
N LYS A 31 -17.74 -13.93 -5.00
CA LYS A 31 -18.26 -15.04 -5.80
C LYS A 31 -17.10 -15.80 -6.44
N TRP A 32 -16.94 -17.06 -6.07
CA TRP A 32 -15.95 -17.96 -6.63
C TRP A 32 -16.62 -19.14 -7.35
N ASP A 33 -16.13 -19.48 -8.55
CA ASP A 33 -16.62 -20.63 -9.33
C ASP A 33 -16.00 -21.96 -8.88
N SER A 34 -14.88 -21.88 -8.15
CA SER A 34 -14.12 -23.00 -7.58
C SER A 34 -13.63 -22.60 -6.20
N ASP A 35 -13.28 -23.54 -5.35
CA ASP A 35 -12.68 -23.22 -4.04
C ASP A 35 -11.45 -22.30 -4.23
N PRO A 36 -11.42 -21.09 -3.63
CA PRO A 36 -10.32 -20.15 -3.79
C PRO A 36 -8.96 -20.68 -3.33
N PHE A 37 -8.92 -21.63 -2.39
CA PHE A 37 -7.68 -22.16 -1.84
C PHE A 37 -7.26 -23.49 -2.46
N THR A 38 -8.03 -23.99 -3.42
CA THR A 38 -7.68 -25.16 -4.23
C THR A 38 -7.26 -24.71 -5.64
N LEU A 39 -5.98 -24.89 -5.97
CA LEU A 39 -5.45 -24.52 -7.29
C LEU A 39 -6.18 -25.30 -8.39
N THR A 40 -6.95 -24.58 -9.22
CA THR A 40 -7.80 -25.17 -10.25
C THR A 40 -7.32 -24.75 -11.63
N LYS A 41 -7.05 -25.72 -12.50
CA LYS A 41 -6.70 -25.45 -13.91
C LYS A 41 -7.96 -25.49 -14.77
N ARG A 42 -8.21 -24.42 -15.54
CA ARG A 42 -9.34 -24.32 -16.47
C ARG A 42 -8.95 -23.45 -17.67
N ASP A 43 -9.28 -23.87 -18.88
CA ASP A 43 -9.02 -23.13 -20.14
C ASP A 43 -7.58 -22.59 -20.27
N GLY A 44 -6.60 -23.42 -19.90
CA GLY A 44 -5.18 -23.07 -19.95
C GLY A 44 -4.71 -22.08 -18.86
N LYS A 45 -5.60 -21.67 -17.94
CA LYS A 45 -5.29 -20.77 -16.81
C LYS A 45 -5.32 -21.51 -15.48
N LEU A 46 -4.64 -20.94 -14.50
CA LEU A 46 -4.63 -21.39 -13.11
C LEU A 46 -5.44 -20.41 -12.27
N TYR A 47 -6.44 -20.91 -11.56
CA TYR A 47 -7.34 -20.14 -10.70
C TYR A 47 -7.10 -20.52 -9.23
N GLY A 48 -7.06 -19.50 -8.39
CA GLY A 48 -6.89 -19.63 -6.94
C GLY A 48 -6.47 -18.28 -6.35
N ARG A 49 -6.84 -18.04 -5.09
CA ARG A 49 -6.42 -16.85 -4.33
C ARG A 49 -4.90 -16.86 -4.19
N GLY A 50 -4.28 -15.77 -4.61
CA GLY A 50 -2.83 -15.60 -4.58
C GLY A 50 -2.10 -16.02 -5.87
N THR A 51 -2.78 -16.68 -6.81
CA THR A 51 -2.12 -17.21 -8.02
C THR A 51 -1.50 -16.12 -8.88
N SER A 52 -2.19 -14.99 -9.05
CA SER A 52 -1.65 -13.80 -9.74
C SER A 52 -0.95 -12.84 -8.78
N ASP A 53 -1.53 -12.61 -7.60
CA ASP A 53 -1.08 -11.60 -6.63
C ASP A 53 -0.75 -12.24 -5.27
N MET A 54 0.52 -12.55 -4.99
CA MET A 54 1.61 -12.63 -5.98
C MET A 54 2.38 -13.96 -5.90
N LYS A 55 1.74 -15.00 -5.34
CA LYS A 55 2.34 -16.32 -5.10
C LYS A 55 2.80 -17.03 -6.37
N GLY A 56 2.24 -16.69 -7.54
CA GLY A 56 2.70 -17.21 -8.82
C GLY A 56 4.19 -16.94 -9.07
N PHE A 57 4.66 -15.71 -8.81
CA PHE A 57 6.08 -15.37 -8.94
C PHE A 57 6.94 -16.14 -7.93
N VAL A 58 6.51 -16.17 -6.66
CA VAL A 58 7.21 -16.92 -5.61
C VAL A 58 7.34 -18.39 -5.98
N ALA A 59 6.27 -19.01 -6.49
CA ALA A 59 6.28 -20.39 -6.94
C ALA A 59 7.26 -20.63 -8.10
N VAL A 60 7.32 -19.72 -9.08
CA VAL A 60 8.30 -19.80 -10.18
C VAL A 60 9.73 -19.70 -9.65
N CYS A 61 10.04 -18.71 -8.82
CA CYS A 61 11.38 -18.56 -8.22
C CYS A 61 11.80 -19.80 -7.43
N MET A 62 10.89 -20.33 -6.60
CA MET A 62 11.15 -21.54 -5.83
C MET A 62 11.35 -22.76 -6.74
N SER A 63 10.51 -22.94 -7.76
CA SER A 63 10.60 -24.08 -8.69
C SER A 63 11.92 -24.10 -9.48
N LEU A 64 12.47 -22.92 -9.79
CA LEU A 64 13.73 -22.78 -10.53
C LEU A 64 14.98 -22.87 -9.64
N THR A 65 14.82 -23.02 -8.32
CA THR A 65 15.97 -23.10 -7.39
C THR A 65 16.99 -24.18 -7.79
N PRO A 66 16.60 -25.41 -8.19
CA PRO A 66 17.55 -26.43 -8.62
C PRO A 66 18.37 -26.02 -9.85
N GLU A 67 17.76 -25.35 -10.82
CA GLU A 67 18.42 -24.82 -12.02
C GLU A 67 19.36 -23.66 -11.66
N LEU A 68 18.91 -22.74 -10.81
CA LEU A 68 19.72 -21.60 -10.34
C LEU A 68 20.96 -22.06 -9.56
N LEU A 69 20.86 -23.15 -8.79
CA LEU A 69 22.00 -23.74 -8.07
C LEU A 69 23.01 -24.42 -9.01
N LYS A 70 22.58 -24.96 -10.15
CA LYS A 70 23.47 -25.56 -11.17
C LYS A 70 24.15 -24.52 -12.06
N MET A 71 23.62 -23.31 -12.11
CA MET A 71 24.15 -22.22 -12.92
C MET A 71 25.48 -21.71 -12.34
N LYS A 72 26.53 -21.67 -13.16
CA LYS A 72 27.78 -20.96 -12.82
C LYS A 72 27.47 -19.47 -12.69
N ARG A 73 27.72 -18.89 -11.51
CA ARG A 73 27.39 -17.49 -11.25
C ARG A 73 28.35 -16.88 -10.25
N ALA A 74 28.97 -15.76 -10.61
CA ALA A 74 29.90 -15.05 -9.74
C ALA A 74 29.23 -14.38 -8.53
N LYS A 75 27.91 -14.16 -8.57
CA LYS A 75 27.15 -13.39 -7.58
C LYS A 75 25.94 -14.16 -7.05
N PRO A 76 25.50 -13.86 -5.81
CA PRO A 76 24.38 -14.55 -5.20
C PRO A 76 23.02 -14.17 -5.83
N ILE A 77 22.01 -14.97 -5.49
CA ILE A 77 20.60 -14.62 -5.66
C ILE A 77 19.98 -14.66 -4.27
N HIS A 78 19.30 -13.59 -3.89
CA HIS A 78 18.61 -13.49 -2.61
C HIS A 78 17.11 -13.64 -2.83
N PHE A 79 16.46 -14.43 -2.00
CA PHE A 79 15.02 -14.56 -1.92
C PHE A 79 14.54 -13.79 -0.69
N ALA A 80 13.61 -12.87 -0.89
CA ALA A 80 13.05 -12.02 0.15
C ALA A 80 11.51 -12.14 0.11
N TRP A 81 10.97 -13.03 0.93
CA TRP A 81 9.52 -13.28 0.97
C TRP A 81 8.88 -12.57 2.16
N SER A 82 8.12 -11.52 1.90
CA SER A 82 7.40 -10.75 2.91
C SER A 82 6.06 -11.38 3.27
N TYR A 83 5.49 -10.86 4.35
CA TYR A 83 4.11 -11.05 4.75
C TYR A 83 3.51 -9.65 5.01
N ASP A 84 2.19 -9.61 5.13
CA ASP A 84 1.41 -8.42 5.48
C ASP A 84 1.54 -7.25 4.50
N GLU A 85 1.87 -7.52 3.23
CA GLU A 85 1.91 -6.50 2.18
C GLU A 85 0.52 -5.88 1.97
N GLU A 86 -0.51 -6.72 1.96
CA GLU A 86 -1.90 -6.38 1.60
C GLU A 86 -2.61 -5.54 2.67
N VAL A 87 -1.96 -5.31 3.81
CA VAL A 87 -2.54 -4.63 4.97
C VAL A 87 -1.67 -3.46 5.44
N SER A 88 -0.41 -3.71 5.77
CA SER A 88 0.43 -2.70 6.43
C SER A 88 1.89 -2.62 5.94
N CYS A 89 2.30 -3.55 5.08
CA CYS A 89 3.64 -3.69 4.51
C CYS A 89 4.76 -3.88 5.55
N LEU A 90 4.44 -4.33 6.77
CA LEU A 90 5.43 -4.51 7.83
C LEU A 90 6.54 -5.50 7.46
N GLY A 91 6.19 -6.65 6.86
CA GLY A 91 7.18 -7.66 6.49
C GLY A 91 8.21 -7.17 5.46
N GLY A 92 7.82 -6.26 4.56
CA GLY A 92 8.75 -5.63 3.61
C GLY A 92 9.78 -4.74 4.32
N LYS A 93 9.33 -3.97 5.32
CA LYS A 93 10.22 -3.15 6.16
C LYS A 93 11.21 -4.02 6.95
N GLU A 94 10.74 -5.09 7.57
CA GLU A 94 11.59 -6.01 8.31
C GLU A 94 12.66 -6.67 7.44
N LEU A 95 12.32 -7.05 6.19
CA LEU A 95 13.31 -7.59 5.25
C LEU A 95 14.35 -6.55 4.83
N ALA A 96 13.95 -5.29 4.65
CA ALA A 96 14.88 -4.21 4.36
C ALA A 96 15.84 -3.95 5.53
N GLU A 97 15.34 -3.98 6.76
CA GLU A 97 16.14 -3.88 7.98
C GLU A 97 17.10 -5.07 8.12
N PHE A 98 16.61 -6.29 7.90
CA PHE A 98 17.44 -7.50 7.88
C PHE A 98 18.58 -7.39 6.86
N ALA A 99 18.28 -6.98 5.62
CA ALA A 99 19.27 -6.82 4.56
C ALA A 99 20.35 -5.79 4.94
N ARG A 100 19.94 -4.67 5.53
CA ARG A 100 20.86 -3.64 6.04
C ARG A 100 21.77 -4.20 7.14
N ASP A 101 21.18 -4.87 8.13
CA ASP A 101 21.88 -5.34 9.33
C ASP A 101 22.85 -6.50 9.03
N HIS A 102 22.62 -7.23 7.94
CA HIS A 102 23.49 -8.32 7.47
C HIS A 102 24.44 -7.91 6.32
N ASP A 103 24.60 -6.61 6.04
CA ASP A 103 25.47 -6.08 4.98
C ASP A 103 25.17 -6.69 3.59
N VAL A 104 23.88 -6.97 3.30
CA VAL A 104 23.45 -7.39 1.97
C VAL A 104 23.60 -6.20 1.03
N ARG A 105 24.54 -6.31 0.10
CA ARG A 105 24.84 -5.29 -0.92
C ARG A 105 24.33 -5.74 -2.29
N ALA A 106 23.04 -6.06 -2.37
CA ALA A 106 22.43 -6.41 -3.65
C ALA A 106 22.48 -5.23 -4.62
N GLU A 107 22.63 -5.54 -5.91
CA GLU A 107 22.77 -4.57 -7.00
C GLU A 107 21.42 -4.20 -7.63
N GLY A 108 20.39 -4.99 -7.32
CA GLY A 108 19.02 -4.74 -7.76
C GLY A 108 18.02 -5.63 -7.03
N CYS A 109 16.75 -5.27 -7.13
CA CYS A 109 15.63 -6.03 -6.60
C CYS A 109 14.55 -6.16 -7.69
N LEU A 110 14.08 -7.38 -7.92
CA LEU A 110 12.95 -7.70 -8.78
C LEU A 110 11.78 -8.08 -7.90
N ILE A 111 10.72 -7.28 -7.95
CA ILE A 111 9.47 -7.55 -7.25
C ILE A 111 8.48 -8.13 -8.26
N GLY A 112 7.98 -9.33 -7.97
CA GLY A 112 7.19 -10.13 -8.90
C GLY A 112 5.71 -9.79 -9.06
N GLU A 113 5.31 -8.54 -8.83
CA GLU A 113 3.91 -8.12 -8.90
C GLU A 113 3.29 -8.38 -10.28
N PRO A 114 1.96 -8.57 -10.39
CA PRO A 114 1.29 -8.91 -11.65
C PRO A 114 1.17 -7.69 -12.59
N THR A 115 2.28 -7.21 -13.13
CA THR A 115 2.35 -6.06 -14.06
C THR A 115 2.07 -6.43 -15.52
N GLY A 116 1.63 -7.66 -15.79
CA GLY A 116 1.44 -8.16 -17.16
C GLY A 116 2.73 -8.19 -17.97
N MET A 117 3.85 -8.56 -17.34
CA MET A 117 5.20 -8.59 -17.94
C MET A 117 5.76 -7.22 -18.36
N THR A 118 5.19 -6.13 -17.85
CA THR A 118 5.70 -4.78 -18.06
C THR A 118 6.65 -4.39 -16.93
N VAL A 119 7.80 -3.81 -17.25
CA VAL A 119 8.74 -3.31 -16.25
C VAL A 119 8.18 -2.03 -15.63
N VAL A 120 7.89 -2.06 -14.33
CA VAL A 120 7.46 -0.91 -13.55
C VAL A 120 8.60 -0.52 -12.61
N ILE A 121 9.13 0.70 -12.77
CA ILE A 121 10.29 1.19 -12.00
C ILE A 121 9.90 2.16 -10.88
N ALA A 122 8.62 2.51 -10.78
CA ALA A 122 8.11 3.40 -9.76
C ALA A 122 6.62 3.16 -9.52
N HIS A 123 6.19 3.33 -8.26
CA HIS A 123 4.79 3.33 -7.85
C HIS A 123 4.49 4.56 -6.98
N LYS A 124 3.21 4.80 -6.70
CA LYS A 124 2.82 5.78 -5.69
C LYS A 124 2.93 5.14 -4.31
N GLY A 125 3.35 5.92 -3.32
CA GLY A 125 3.16 5.54 -1.92
C GLY A 125 1.68 5.49 -1.56
N THR A 126 1.36 4.87 -0.42
CA THR A 126 0.02 4.91 0.18
C THR A 126 0.12 5.37 1.62
N SER A 127 -0.86 6.15 2.08
CA SER A 127 -0.93 6.64 3.45
C SER A 127 -2.37 6.92 3.81
N HIS A 128 -2.81 6.38 4.95
CA HIS A 128 -4.17 6.54 5.45
C HIS A 128 -4.16 7.36 6.73
N PHE A 129 -5.09 8.30 6.84
CA PHE A 129 -5.21 9.21 7.98
C PHE A 129 -6.61 9.15 8.56
N TRP A 130 -6.70 8.74 9.81
CA TRP A 130 -7.91 8.86 10.62
C TRP A 130 -7.94 10.23 11.31
N VAL A 131 -8.98 11.01 11.02
CA VAL A 131 -9.20 12.33 11.62
C VAL A 131 -10.43 12.27 12.50
N ARG A 132 -10.29 12.73 13.75
CA ARG A 132 -11.40 12.87 14.70
C ARG A 132 -11.59 14.34 15.02
N VAL A 133 -12.79 14.84 14.74
CA VAL A 133 -13.21 16.21 15.03
C VAL A 133 -14.13 16.17 16.25
N ARG A 134 -13.80 16.97 17.25
CA ARG A 134 -14.60 17.13 18.47
C ARG A 134 -15.21 18.52 18.52
N GLY A 135 -16.49 18.57 18.80
CA GLY A 135 -17.30 19.76 18.99
C GLY A 135 -17.93 19.78 20.39
N LYS A 136 -19.04 20.51 20.52
CA LYS A 136 -19.82 20.68 21.75
C LYS A 136 -21.28 20.41 21.43
N ALA A 137 -21.82 19.33 22.00
CA ALA A 137 -23.23 18.97 21.81
C ALA A 137 -24.15 19.94 22.53
N ALA A 138 -25.30 20.21 21.90
CA ALA A 138 -26.42 20.95 22.46
C ALA A 138 -27.70 20.54 21.71
N HIS A 139 -28.88 20.94 22.21
CA HIS A 139 -30.10 20.84 21.40
C HIS A 139 -29.90 21.63 20.10
N SER A 140 -30.37 21.11 18.96
CA SER A 140 -30.11 21.71 17.64
C SER A 140 -30.60 23.15 17.50
N SER A 141 -31.55 23.59 18.34
CA SER A 141 -31.97 24.99 18.43
C SER A 141 -30.88 25.96 18.91
N PHE A 142 -29.81 25.46 19.55
CA PHE A 142 -28.64 26.24 19.96
C PHE A 142 -27.52 26.21 18.93
N ALA A 143 -27.76 25.69 17.72
CA ALA A 143 -26.79 25.75 16.63
C ALA A 143 -26.30 27.19 16.40
N LEU A 144 -25.00 27.33 16.15
CA LEU A 144 -24.32 28.62 15.92
C LEU A 144 -24.28 29.57 17.12
N THR A 145 -24.70 29.13 18.31
CA THR A 145 -24.47 29.87 19.57
C THR A 145 -23.18 29.43 20.25
N GLY A 146 -22.70 30.16 21.26
CA GLY A 146 -21.56 29.75 22.08
C GLY A 146 -21.81 28.48 22.91
N GLU A 147 -23.04 27.98 22.94
CA GLU A 147 -23.39 26.74 23.63
C GLU A 147 -23.19 25.49 22.79
N SER A 148 -22.89 25.61 21.49
CA SER A 148 -22.68 24.46 20.61
C SER A 148 -21.49 24.63 19.68
N CYS A 149 -20.95 23.51 19.21
CA CYS A 149 -19.94 23.47 18.17
C CYS A 149 -20.15 22.18 17.37
N ASN A 150 -20.52 22.31 16.10
CA ASN A 150 -20.91 21.16 15.27
C ASN A 150 -19.68 20.48 14.66
N ALA A 151 -19.34 19.29 15.14
CA ALA A 151 -18.21 18.53 14.64
C ALA A 151 -18.31 18.18 13.15
N ILE A 152 -19.52 17.94 12.63
CA ILE A 152 -19.72 17.62 11.20
C ILE A 152 -19.40 18.84 10.32
N ASP A 153 -19.81 20.05 10.73
CA ASP A 153 -19.54 21.26 9.97
C ASP A 153 -18.03 21.53 9.87
N TYR A 154 -17.29 21.35 10.96
CA TYR A 154 -15.83 21.50 10.96
C TYR A 154 -15.13 20.39 10.18
N ALA A 155 -15.59 19.13 10.28
CA ALA A 155 -15.10 18.05 9.43
C ALA A 155 -15.31 18.36 7.94
N THR A 156 -16.47 18.91 7.57
CA THR A 156 -16.79 19.31 6.19
C THR A 156 -15.84 20.39 5.68
N LYS A 157 -15.47 21.37 6.52
CA LYS A 157 -14.45 22.38 6.18
C LYS A 157 -13.08 21.76 5.91
N LEU A 158 -12.65 20.81 6.74
CA LEU A 158 -11.38 20.10 6.54
C LEU A 158 -11.40 19.26 5.26
N ILE A 159 -12.50 18.55 4.98
CA ILE A 159 -12.66 17.76 3.75
C ILE A 159 -12.66 18.66 2.52
N THR A 160 -13.29 19.84 2.60
CA THR A 160 -13.27 20.83 1.53
C THR A 160 -11.83 21.29 1.24
N LYS A 161 -11.04 21.57 2.28
CA LYS A 161 -9.63 21.91 2.13
C LYS A 161 -8.81 20.78 1.50
N LEU A 162 -9.04 19.53 1.91
CA LEU A 162 -8.39 18.35 1.30
C LEU A 162 -8.74 18.22 -0.19
N ARG A 163 -9.98 18.53 -0.58
CA ARG A 163 -10.42 18.53 -1.97
C ARG A 163 -9.73 19.63 -2.79
N GLU A 164 -9.58 20.84 -2.23
CA GLU A 164 -8.82 21.93 -2.86
C GLU A 164 -7.37 21.54 -3.10
N MET A 165 -6.72 20.92 -2.10
CA MET A 165 -5.36 20.40 -2.22
C MET A 165 -5.26 19.31 -3.30
N ALA A 166 -6.24 18.40 -3.39
CA ALA A 166 -6.27 17.38 -4.44
C ALA A 166 -6.31 17.99 -5.85
N GLU A 167 -7.09 19.06 -6.03
CA GLU A 167 -7.14 19.80 -7.30
C GLU A 167 -5.85 20.56 -7.59
N GLU A 168 -5.17 21.06 -6.57
CA GLU A 168 -3.84 21.66 -6.71
C GLU A 168 -2.80 20.64 -7.18
N TYR A 169 -2.73 19.47 -6.55
CA TYR A 169 -1.88 18.37 -7.02
C TYR A 169 -2.18 18.02 -8.48
N ARG A 170 -3.46 17.91 -8.85
CA ARG A 170 -3.87 17.64 -10.23
C ARG A 170 -3.37 18.68 -11.22
N ARG A 171 -3.50 19.98 -10.89
CA ARG A 171 -3.01 21.08 -11.74
C ARG A 171 -1.50 21.09 -11.90
N ASN A 172 -0.76 20.68 -10.87
CA ASN A 172 0.70 20.70 -10.82
C ASN A 172 1.35 19.36 -11.20
N GLY A 173 0.56 18.38 -11.69
CA GLY A 173 1.05 17.05 -12.06
C GLY A 173 2.03 17.07 -13.23
N THR A 174 3.20 16.47 -13.04
CA THR A 174 4.30 16.48 -14.03
C THR A 174 4.88 15.09 -14.32
N ARG A 175 4.44 14.04 -13.62
CA ARG A 175 4.97 12.68 -13.76
C ARG A 175 4.25 11.90 -14.85
N HIS A 176 4.49 12.27 -16.11
CA HIS A 176 3.87 11.65 -17.29
C HIS A 176 4.24 10.18 -17.51
N ASP A 177 5.22 9.66 -16.76
CA ASP A 177 5.55 8.25 -16.66
C ASP A 177 4.53 7.43 -15.83
N PHE A 178 3.59 8.11 -15.15
CA PHE A 178 2.46 7.50 -14.46
C PHE A 178 1.15 7.73 -15.21
N GLN A 179 0.26 6.74 -15.18
CA GLN A 179 -1.11 6.89 -15.72
C GLN A 179 -1.86 8.06 -15.08
N VAL A 180 -1.67 8.27 -13.77
CA VAL A 180 -2.18 9.43 -13.02
C VAL A 180 -0.98 10.29 -12.61
N PRO A 181 -0.68 11.39 -13.34
CA PRO A 181 0.61 12.09 -13.29
C PRO A 181 0.76 13.07 -12.10
N PHE A 182 -0.03 12.90 -11.05
CA PHE A 182 -0.05 13.71 -9.82
C PHE A 182 -0.34 12.85 -8.60
N SER A 183 0.05 13.30 -7.40
CA SER A 183 -0.37 12.67 -6.14
C SER A 183 -1.85 12.87 -5.89
N THR A 184 -2.52 11.86 -5.32
CA THR A 184 -3.97 11.90 -5.13
C THR A 184 -4.33 11.98 -3.65
N LEU A 185 -5.28 12.84 -3.32
CA LEU A 185 -5.93 12.93 -2.01
C LEU A 185 -7.41 12.56 -2.17
N SER A 186 -7.92 11.69 -1.29
CA SER A 186 -9.33 11.29 -1.31
C SER A 186 -9.85 11.02 0.10
N THR A 187 -10.98 11.62 0.46
CA THR A 187 -11.73 11.25 1.67
C THR A 187 -12.61 10.06 1.33
N ASN A 188 -12.38 8.92 2.00
CA ASN A 188 -12.98 7.64 1.63
C ASN A 188 -14.08 7.21 2.61
N LEU A 189 -14.03 7.64 3.87
CA LEU A 189 -15.02 7.33 4.91
C LEU A 189 -15.34 8.58 5.73
N ILE A 190 -16.59 8.72 6.16
CA ILE A 190 -17.05 9.76 7.10
C ILE A 190 -18.22 9.23 7.94
N SER A 191 -18.23 9.54 9.23
CA SER A 191 -19.31 9.23 10.17
C SER A 191 -19.39 10.30 11.26
N GLY A 192 -20.59 10.74 11.63
CA GLY A 192 -20.77 11.74 12.68
C GLY A 192 -22.22 11.97 13.04
N GLY A 193 -22.43 12.46 14.27
CA GLY A 193 -23.76 12.67 14.84
C GLY A 193 -24.43 11.38 15.34
N ASN A 194 -25.42 11.53 16.20
CA ASN A 194 -26.14 10.41 16.83
C ASN A 194 -27.67 10.61 16.91
N ALA A 195 -28.17 11.83 16.75
CA ALA A 195 -29.58 12.17 16.80
C ALA A 195 -29.90 13.39 15.93
N SER A 196 -31.10 13.45 15.35
CA SER A 196 -31.52 14.52 14.44
C SER A 196 -31.73 15.88 15.13
N ASN A 197 -31.95 15.90 16.44
CA ASN A 197 -32.26 17.09 17.24
C ASN A 197 -31.10 17.56 18.13
N THR A 198 -29.89 17.06 17.87
CA THR A 198 -28.69 17.39 18.65
C THR A 198 -27.59 17.88 17.73
N VAL A 199 -26.88 18.94 18.14
CA VAL A 199 -25.65 19.37 17.46
C VAL A 199 -24.58 18.29 17.66
N PRO A 200 -24.02 17.70 16.58
CA PRO A 200 -23.01 16.65 16.69
C PRO A 200 -21.76 17.08 17.45
N ALA A 201 -21.42 16.37 18.54
CA ALA A 201 -20.16 16.58 19.26
C ALA A 201 -18.98 15.82 18.63
N GLU A 202 -19.22 14.81 17.81
CA GLU A 202 -18.15 13.99 17.24
C GLU A 202 -18.43 13.72 15.76
N CYS A 203 -17.35 13.79 14.97
CA CYS A 203 -17.30 13.36 13.58
C CYS A 203 -15.92 12.77 13.33
N GLU A 204 -15.86 11.64 12.64
CA GLU A 204 -14.62 11.03 12.19
C GLU A 204 -14.66 10.81 10.68
N PHE A 205 -13.50 10.95 10.05
CA PHE A 205 -13.34 10.63 8.65
C PHE A 205 -11.95 10.05 8.38
N LEU A 206 -11.86 9.26 7.33
CA LEU A 206 -10.60 8.72 6.82
C LEU A 206 -10.33 9.33 5.44
N PHE A 207 -9.10 9.79 5.25
CA PHE A 207 -8.61 10.13 3.92
C PHE A 207 -7.32 9.39 3.59
N GLU A 208 -7.14 9.10 2.30
CA GLU A 208 -5.95 8.49 1.73
C GLU A 208 -5.15 9.55 0.96
N PHE A 209 -3.83 9.46 1.07
CA PHE A 209 -2.90 10.18 0.21
C PHE A 209 -2.00 9.18 -0.54
N ARG A 210 -2.03 9.23 -1.87
CA ARG A 210 -1.08 8.50 -2.71
C ARG A 210 -0.03 9.43 -3.29
N ALA A 211 1.14 9.43 -2.67
CA ALA A 211 2.25 10.30 -3.03
C ALA A 211 3.01 9.75 -4.26
N LEU A 212 3.30 10.61 -5.23
CA LEU A 212 4.30 10.33 -6.25
C LEU A 212 5.71 10.27 -5.66
N PRO A 213 6.67 9.64 -6.35
CA PRO A 213 8.07 9.68 -5.92
C PRO A 213 8.57 11.12 -5.78
N ASN A 214 9.37 11.39 -4.74
CA ASN A 214 9.90 12.70 -4.32
C ASN A 214 8.91 13.64 -3.61
N GLU A 215 7.64 13.26 -3.49
CA GLU A 215 6.72 13.92 -2.57
C GLU A 215 6.75 13.25 -1.19
N THR A 216 6.47 14.02 -0.15
CA THR A 216 6.48 13.50 1.22
C THR A 216 5.15 13.75 1.91
N VAL A 217 4.72 12.74 2.64
CA VAL A 217 3.57 12.82 3.55
C VAL A 217 3.68 14.01 4.49
N SER A 218 4.88 14.29 5.01
CA SER A 218 5.11 15.42 5.92
C SER A 218 4.77 16.78 5.32
N LYS A 219 5.07 17.01 4.03
CA LYS A 219 4.72 18.25 3.33
C LYS A 219 3.20 18.39 3.18
N MET A 220 2.53 17.31 2.79
CA MET A 220 1.07 17.27 2.68
C MET A 220 0.41 17.56 4.04
N ILE A 221 0.88 16.93 5.13
CA ILE A 221 0.36 17.18 6.49
C ILE A 221 0.53 18.63 6.91
N GLN A 222 1.65 19.28 6.57
CA GLN A 222 1.86 20.70 6.88
C GLN A 222 0.82 21.59 6.20
N GLN A 223 0.47 21.31 4.94
CA GLN A 223 -0.58 22.05 4.21
C GLN A 223 -1.98 21.83 4.78
N VAL A 224 -2.27 20.65 5.34
CA VAL A 224 -3.55 20.39 6.03
C VAL A 224 -3.64 21.18 7.34
N ARG A 225 -2.52 21.46 8.00
CA ARG A 225 -2.45 22.13 9.30
C ARG A 225 -2.41 23.67 9.21
N SER A 226 -2.08 24.24 8.05
CA SER A 226 -2.03 25.69 7.81
C SER A 226 -3.40 26.27 7.49
#